data_AF-A0A3L7NJQ7-F1
#
_entry.id   AF-A0A3L7NJQ7-F1
#
_cell.length_a   1.000
_cell.length_b   1.000
_cell.length_c   1.000
_cell.angle_alpha   90.00
_cell.angle_beta   90.00
_cell.angle_gamma   90.00
#
_symmetry.space_group_name_H-M   'P 1'
#
loop_
_entity.id
_entity.type
_entity.pdbx_description
1 polymer ?
#
loop_
_entity_poly.entity_id
_entity_poly.type
_entity_poly.pdbx_seq_one_letter_code
_entity_poly.pdbx_strand_id
1 'polypeptide(L)'
;MIVMIVYAVGKQHVSPCPMPARFATDIAYFMTPPDTDEQRLPAGEYRIRLSDAMQWMDSGVLTLVSPLDATHATEVELTEDQERFMHWLIEHNVEHVRLA
;
A
#
# COMPACT_ATOMS: atom_id res chain seq x y z
N MET A 1 -19.24 9.74 4.45
CA MET A 1 -17.88 9.55 3.87
C MET A 1 -17.98 8.48 2.81
N ILE A 2 -17.34 8.67 1.66
CA ILE A 2 -17.26 7.63 0.64
C ILE A 2 -16.13 6.68 1.04
N VAL A 3 -16.45 5.38 1.13
CA VAL A 3 -15.54 4.31 1.52
C VAL A 3 -15.20 3.51 0.26
N MET A 4 -13.95 3.09 0.16
CA MET A 4 -13.43 2.18 -0.84
C MET A 4 -13.04 0.86 -0.16
N ILE A 5 -13.16 -0.26 -0.86
CA ILE A 5 -12.85 -1.57 -0.29
C ILE A 5 -11.57 -2.12 -0.91
N VAL A 6 -10.65 -2.58 -0.07
CA VAL A 6 -9.42 -3.24 -0.48
C VAL A 6 -9.56 -4.75 -0.27
N TYR A 7 -9.33 -5.52 -1.32
CA TYR A 7 -9.39 -6.98 -1.31
C TYR A 7 -8.00 -7.59 -1.42
N ALA A 8 -7.77 -8.70 -0.70
CA ALA A 8 -6.59 -9.53 -0.90
C ALA A 8 -6.77 -10.41 -2.15
N VAL A 9 -5.96 -10.20 -3.17
CA VAL A 9 -6.01 -11.01 -4.40
C VAL A 9 -5.51 -12.42 -4.09
N GLY A 10 -6.27 -13.44 -4.50
CA GLY A 10 -5.95 -14.84 -4.24
C GLY A 10 -6.24 -15.33 -2.81
N LYS A 11 -6.75 -14.49 -1.91
CA LYS A 11 -7.08 -14.87 -0.53
C LYS A 11 -8.53 -14.55 -0.16
N GLN A 12 -9.47 -15.34 -0.68
CA GLN A 12 -10.91 -15.15 -0.47
C GLN A 12 -11.38 -15.27 0.98
N HIS A 13 -10.57 -15.88 1.86
CA HIS A 13 -10.87 -16.05 3.28
C HIS A 13 -10.51 -14.83 4.13
N VAL A 14 -9.77 -13.87 3.58
CA VAL A 14 -9.38 -12.65 4.28
C VAL A 14 -10.50 -11.62 4.11
N SER A 15 -11.02 -11.12 5.23
CA SER A 15 -12.01 -10.05 5.21
C SER A 15 -11.44 -8.79 4.53
N PRO A 16 -12.18 -8.13 3.63
CA PRO A 16 -11.71 -6.93 2.97
C PRO A 16 -11.42 -5.79 3.94
N CYS A 17 -10.44 -4.94 3.61
CA CYS A 17 -10.05 -3.79 4.41
C CYS A 17 -10.79 -2.52 3.92
N PRO A 18 -11.67 -1.90 4.72
CA PRO A 18 -12.32 -0.65 4.36
C PRO A 18 -11.35 0.54 4.52
N MET A 19 -11.29 1.37 3.48
CA MET A 19 -10.42 2.53 3.39
C MET A 19 -11.18 3.78 2.95
N PRO A 20 -10.72 4.99 3.28
CA PRO A 20 -11.33 6.21 2.75
C PRO A 20 -11.13 6.31 1.23
N ALA A 21 -12.06 6.94 0.51
CA ALA A 21 -11.95 7.07 -0.96
C ALA A 21 -10.64 7.73 -1.44
N ARG A 22 -10.03 8.62 -0.64
CA ARG A 22 -8.73 9.25 -0.96
C ARG A 22 -7.59 8.23 -1.11
N PHE A 23 -7.72 7.06 -0.50
CA PHE A 23 -6.73 5.99 -0.56
C PHE A 23 -6.51 5.46 -1.98
N ALA A 24 -7.45 5.68 -2.91
CA ALA A 24 -7.29 5.34 -4.32
C ALA A 24 -6.08 6.05 -4.97
N THR A 25 -5.76 7.24 -4.48
CA THR A 25 -4.58 8.01 -4.90
C THR A 25 -3.37 7.64 -4.04
N ASP A 26 -3.56 7.48 -2.73
CA ASP A 26 -2.46 7.25 -1.79
C ASP A 26 -1.75 5.90 -2.00
N ILE A 27 -2.48 4.86 -2.40
CA ILE A 27 -1.94 3.50 -2.55
C ILE A 27 -0.72 3.43 -3.50
N ALA A 28 -0.65 4.34 -4.47
CA ALA A 28 0.47 4.39 -5.42
C ALA A 28 1.81 4.70 -4.72
N TYR A 29 1.80 5.40 -3.59
CA TYR A 29 2.99 5.69 -2.80
C TYR A 29 3.48 4.49 -1.98
N PHE A 30 2.60 3.53 -1.72
CA PHE A 30 2.92 2.27 -1.01
C PHE A 30 3.24 1.13 -1.97
N MET A 31 3.20 1.36 -3.29
CA MET A 31 3.47 0.33 -4.28
C MET A 31 4.97 0.02 -4.30
N THR A 32 5.31 -1.25 -4.11
CA THR A 32 6.69 -1.69 -4.30
C THR A 32 6.99 -1.73 -5.81
N PRO A 33 8.10 -1.12 -6.29
CA PRO A 33 8.50 -1.23 -7.68
C PRO A 33 8.63 -2.70 -8.10
N PRO A 34 8.11 -3.09 -9.28
CA PRO A 34 8.30 -4.43 -9.80
C PRO A 34 9.78 -4.69 -10.07
N ASP A 35 10.26 -5.90 -9.79
CA ASP A 35 11.58 -6.32 -10.27
C ASP A 35 11.60 -6.40 -11.81
N THR A 36 12.81 -6.44 -12.42
CA THR A 36 13.02 -6.35 -13.88
C THR A 36 12.18 -7.34 -14.70
N ASP A 37 11.87 -8.51 -14.13
CA ASP A 37 11.13 -9.59 -14.79
C ASP A 37 9.68 -9.74 -14.30
N GLU A 38 9.18 -8.82 -13.46
CA GLU A 38 7.81 -8.90 -12.95
C GLU A 38 6.75 -8.46 -13.97
N GLN A 39 5.69 -9.26 -14.07
CA GLN A 39 4.55 -8.96 -14.93
C GLN A 39 3.77 -7.76 -14.38
N ARG A 40 3.41 -6.82 -15.28
CA ARG A 40 2.56 -5.69 -14.94
C ARG A 40 1.19 -6.17 -14.44
N LEU A 41 0.76 -5.65 -13.29
CA LEU A 41 -0.54 -5.95 -12.71
C LEU A 41 -1.70 -5.28 -13.49
N PRO A 42 -2.91 -5.85 -13.41
CA PRO A 42 -4.12 -5.19 -13.90
C PRO A 42 -4.35 -3.82 -13.26
N ALA A 43 -5.15 -2.98 -13.93
CA ALA A 43 -5.54 -1.69 -13.36
C ALA A 43 -6.34 -1.88 -12.05
N GLY A 44 -5.99 -1.10 -11.02
CA GLY A 44 -6.60 -1.19 -9.69
C GLY A 44 -6.04 -2.32 -8.83
N GLU A 45 -5.04 -3.06 -9.30
CA GLU A 45 -4.27 -4.04 -8.53
C GLU A 45 -2.87 -3.51 -8.21
N TYR A 46 -2.40 -3.80 -7.00
CA TYR A 46 -1.16 -3.26 -6.45
C TYR A 46 -0.40 -4.35 -5.70
N ARG A 47 0.93 -4.31 -5.82
CA ARG A 47 1.83 -5.15 -5.03
C ARG A 47 2.56 -4.29 -3.99
N ILE A 48 2.55 -4.79 -2.76
CA ILE A 48 3.21 -4.19 -1.60
C ILE A 48 3.96 -5.31 -0.91
N ARG A 49 5.29 -5.26 -0.85
CA ARG A 49 6.07 -6.27 -0.12
C ARG A 49 5.79 -6.15 1.37
N LEU A 50 5.65 -7.27 2.07
CA LEU A 50 5.45 -7.26 3.52
C LEU A 50 6.64 -6.63 4.26
N SER A 51 7.85 -6.79 3.74
CA SER A 51 9.05 -6.14 4.29
C SER A 51 8.90 -4.62 4.33
N ASP A 52 8.38 -4.04 3.26
CA ASP A 52 8.23 -2.59 3.13
C ASP A 52 7.12 -2.11 4.06
N ALA A 53 6.00 -2.84 4.12
CA ALA A 53 4.90 -2.56 5.05
C ALA A 53 5.35 -2.62 6.52
N MET A 54 6.16 -3.63 6.89
CA MET A 54 6.74 -3.73 8.23
C MET A 54 7.68 -2.57 8.53
N GLN A 55 8.51 -2.17 7.57
CA GLN A 55 9.40 -1.04 7.72
C GLN A 55 8.65 0.27 7.95
N TRP A 56 7.59 0.54 7.17
CA TRP A 56 6.77 1.75 7.34
C TRP A 56 6.01 1.76 8.67
N MET A 57 5.55 0.60 9.14
CA MET A 57 4.92 0.49 10.47
C MET A 57 5.91 0.73 11.61
N ASP A 58 7.16 0.28 11.48
CA ASP A 58 8.20 0.49 12.49
C ASP A 58 8.69 1.95 12.52
N SER A 59 8.81 2.58 11.34
CA SER A 59 9.24 3.97 11.23
C SER A 59 8.12 4.99 11.52
N GLY A 60 6.86 4.60 11.35
CA GLY A 60 5.70 5.50 11.41
C GLY A 60 5.65 6.52 10.25
N VAL A 61 6.56 6.41 9.28
CA VAL A 61 6.71 7.37 8.17
C VAL A 61 6.93 6.66 6.84
N LEU A 62 6.35 7.25 5.79
CA LEU A 62 6.63 6.91 4.40
C LEU A 62 7.63 7.91 3.82
N THR A 63 8.75 7.42 3.29
CA THR A 63 9.73 8.25 2.59
C THR A 63 9.31 8.42 1.13
N LEU A 64 8.96 9.65 0.76
CA LEU A 64 8.65 10.03 -0.62
C LEU A 64 9.88 10.69 -1.26
N VAL A 65 10.31 10.15 -2.40
CA VAL A 65 11.32 10.78 -3.25
C VAL A 65 10.62 11.38 -4.46
N SER A 66 10.78 12.69 -4.65
CA SER A 66 10.23 13.36 -5.83
C SER A 66 10.97 12.87 -7.09
N PRO A 67 10.25 12.48 -8.15
CA PRO A 67 10.88 12.12 -9.42
C PRO A 67 11.58 13.31 -10.10
N LEU A 68 11.29 14.55 -9.69
CA LEU A 68 11.90 15.77 -10.24
C LEU A 68 13.09 16.28 -9.41
N ASP A 69 13.27 15.79 -8.18
CA ASP A 69 14.37 16.17 -7.30
C ASP A 69 14.79 14.95 -6.47
N ALA A 70 15.72 14.17 -7.02
CA ALA A 70 16.25 12.95 -6.40
C ALA A 70 17.15 13.24 -5.18
N THR A 71 17.35 14.50 -4.82
CA THR A 71 18.23 14.94 -3.73
C THR A 71 17.49 15.18 -2.41
N HIS A 72 16.16 15.38 -2.44
CA HIS A 72 15.37 15.68 -1.24
C HIS A 72 14.27 14.63 -1.03
N ALA A 73 14.58 13.64 -0.19
CA ALA A 73 13.58 12.75 0.38
C ALA A 73 12.74 13.50 1.42
N THR A 74 11.43 13.33 1.39
CA THR A 74 10.51 13.87 2.41
C THR A 74 9.87 12.71 3.15
N GLU A 75 9.92 12.74 4.48
CA GLU A 75 9.21 11.80 5.33
C GLU A 75 7.81 12.34 5.62
N VAL A 76 6.81 11.48 5.41
CA VAL A 76 5.40 11.80 5.69
C VAL A 76 4.89 10.81 6.71
N GLU A 77 4.33 11.31 7.82
CA GLU A 77 3.71 10.47 8.85
C GLU A 77 2.56 9.65 8.27
N LEU A 78 2.47 8.39 8.69
CA LEU A 78 1.33 7.55 8.37
C LEU A 78 0.08 8.08 9.07
N THR A 79 -1.01 8.15 8.32
CA THR A 79 -2.32 8.40 8.90
C THR A 79 -2.85 7.13 9.57
N GLU A 80 -3.76 7.25 10.53
CA GLU A 80 -4.40 6.11 11.22
C GLU A 80 -5.03 5.10 10.23
N ASP A 81 -5.62 5.59 9.14
CA ASP A 81 -6.16 4.73 8.08
C ASP A 81 -5.07 3.91 7.38
N GLN A 82 -3.90 4.52 7.13
CA GLN A 82 -2.77 3.87 6.48
C GLN A 82 -2.09 2.87 7.41
N GLU A 83 -1.91 3.20 8.69
CA GLU A 83 -1.41 2.26 9.70
C GLU A 83 -2.31 1.03 9.82
N ARG A 84 -3.64 1.24 9.86
CA ARG A 84 -4.62 0.15 9.88
C ARG A 84 -4.50 -0.74 8.62
N PHE A 85 -4.30 -0.13 7.46
CA PHE A 85 -4.08 -0.88 6.22
C PHE A 85 -2.78 -1.69 6.25
N MET A 86 -1.67 -1.10 6.70
CA MET A 86 -0.38 -1.79 6.85
C MET A 86 -0.49 -2.97 7.83
N HIS A 87 -1.14 -2.75 8.98
CA HIS A 87 -1.40 -3.82 9.95
C HIS A 87 -2.20 -4.96 9.31
N TRP A 88 -3.24 -4.65 8.53
CA TRP A 88 -4.03 -5.66 7.82
C TRP A 88 -3.20 -6.45 6.80
N LEU A 89 -2.28 -5.82 6.07
CA LEU A 89 -1.35 -6.52 5.18
C LEU A 89 -0.49 -7.51 5.96
N ILE A 90 0.14 -7.05 7.04
CA ILE A 90 1.07 -7.81 7.86
C ILE A 90 0.37 -8.99 8.54
N GLU A 91 -0.74 -8.73 9.23
CA GLU A 91 -1.53 -9.74 9.95
C GLU A 91 -1.98 -10.88 9.03
N HIS A 92 -2.44 -10.55 7.82
CA HIS A 92 -2.95 -11.54 6.87
C HIS A 92 -1.94 -12.00 5.82
N ASN A 93 -0.67 -11.59 5.95
CA ASN A 93 0.41 -11.88 5.02
C ASN A 93 0.04 -11.56 3.55
N VAL A 94 -0.59 -10.41 3.31
CA VAL A 94 -1.10 -9.98 2.00
C VAL A 94 -0.06 -9.08 1.32
N GLU A 95 0.31 -9.43 0.08
CA GLU A 95 1.20 -8.59 -0.75
C GLU A 95 0.55 -8.14 -2.04
N HIS A 96 -0.61 -8.70 -2.40
CA HIS A 96 -1.31 -8.39 -3.64
C HIS A 96 -2.74 -7.98 -3.31
N VAL A 97 -3.09 -6.73 -3.64
CA VAL A 97 -4.39 -6.15 -3.32
C VAL A 97 -5.10 -5.60 -4.55
N ARG A 98 -6.43 -5.52 -4.47
CA ARG A 98 -7.28 -4.89 -5.47
C ARG A 98 -8.24 -3.89 -4.83
N LEU A 99 -8.39 -2.73 -5.45
CA LEU A 99 -9.36 -1.71 -5.06
C LEU A 99 -10.74 -1.97 -5.71
N ALA A 100 -11.83 -1.69 -4.99
CA ALA A 100 -13.20 -1.70 -5.50
C ALA A 100 -14.09 -0.61 -4.90
#